data_AF-A0A840X1L0-F1
#
_entry.id   AF-A0A840X1L0-F1
#
_cell.length_a   1.000
_cell.length_b   1.000
_cell.length_c   1.000
_cell.angle_alpha   90.00
_cell.angle_beta   90.00
_cell.angle_gamma   90.00
#
_symmetry.space_group_name_H-M   'P 1'
#
loop_
_entity.id
_entity.type
_entity.pdbx_description
1 polymer ?
#
loop_
_entity_poly.entity_id
_entity_poly.type
_entity_poly.pdbx_seq_one_letter_code
_entity_poly.pdbx_strand_id
1 'polypeptide(L)'
;MMLATGMLLWFAKNPSRHLMLLLSALTIMLLVRPHMALMFLIALGVGNILTGRMSLIAKIGFTFLSVLLVAFLLPALMDLFNIGSDLNDIAQYIESRQEIIEGGSSIILSEMVWPARLFAFLFRPLIFEGGNAIALVAGIENTILVTFMLLILLKARKGFRHDPDLPGKMVLLSYAVISWWLLGNVTYNLGLAARQKWMVLPFVVVVLIAMSRSYAHERTALRARLRLHKRTVE
;
A
#
# COMPACT_ATOMS: atom_id res chain seq x y z
N MET A 1 -7.94 -5.59 11.57
CA MET A 1 -7.09 -5.02 10.51
C MET A 1 -5.62 -5.38 10.67
N MET A 2 -4.97 -5.04 11.80
CA MET A 2 -3.55 -5.40 12.03
C MET A 2 -3.23 -6.90 11.84
N LEU A 3 -4.13 -7.78 12.29
CA LEU A 3 -4.00 -9.23 12.07
C LEU A 3 -3.98 -9.59 10.57
N ALA A 4 -4.95 -9.08 9.81
CA ALA A 4 -5.04 -9.33 8.36
C ALA A 4 -3.84 -8.75 7.61
N THR A 5 -3.34 -7.57 8.00
CA THR A 5 -2.11 -7.01 7.41
C THR A 5 -0.90 -7.90 7.67
N GLY A 6 -0.77 -8.47 8.87
CA GLY A 6 0.30 -9.42 9.18
C GLY A 6 0.23 -10.69 8.33
N MET A 7 -0.98 -11.24 8.16
CA MET A 7 -1.22 -12.42 7.30
C MET A 7 -0.88 -12.15 5.83
N LEU A 8 -1.23 -10.97 5.30
CA LEU A 8 -0.89 -10.58 3.92
C LEU A 8 0.60 -10.37 3.71
N LEU A 9 1.30 -9.78 4.69
CA LEU A 9 2.76 -9.65 4.65
C LEU A 9 3.45 -11.02 4.65
N TRP A 10 2.91 -11.99 5.40
CA TRP A 10 3.40 -13.36 5.39
C TRP A 10 3.12 -14.09 4.07
N PHE A 11 1.92 -13.88 3.50
CA PHE A 11 1.56 -14.39 2.19
C PHE A 11 2.54 -13.89 1.11
N ALA A 12 2.91 -12.60 1.13
CA ALA A 12 3.83 -12.01 0.16
C ALA A 12 5.22 -12.67 0.15
N LYS A 13 5.65 -13.32 1.24
CA LYS A 13 6.92 -14.05 1.26
C LYS A 13 6.87 -15.33 0.43
N ASN A 14 5.73 -16.03 0.43
CA ASN A 14 5.55 -17.31 -0.27
C ASN A 14 4.09 -17.46 -0.74
N PRO A 15 3.74 -16.93 -1.92
CA PRO A 15 2.34 -16.87 -2.37
C PRO A 15 1.74 -18.26 -2.65
N SER A 16 2.55 -19.24 -3.09
CA SER A 16 2.06 -20.57 -3.48
C SER A 16 1.67 -21.48 -2.30
N ARG A 17 2.28 -21.31 -1.13
CA ARG A 17 2.02 -22.16 0.04
C ARG A 17 1.02 -21.58 1.03
N HIS A 18 0.65 -20.31 0.88
CA HIS A 18 -0.11 -19.56 1.88
C HIS A 18 -1.49 -19.11 1.39
N LEU A 19 -2.10 -19.83 0.43
CA LEU A 19 -3.41 -19.46 -0.12
C LEU A 19 -4.52 -19.41 0.96
N MET A 20 -4.46 -20.30 1.96
CA MET A 20 -5.41 -20.27 3.09
C MET A 20 -5.25 -19.02 3.97
N LEU A 21 -4.03 -18.48 4.09
CA LEU A 21 -3.77 -17.22 4.80
C LEU A 21 -4.28 -16.01 4.00
N LEU A 22 -4.20 -16.05 2.67
CA LEU A 22 -4.79 -15.03 1.80
C LEU A 22 -6.32 -15.00 1.96
N LEU A 23 -6.97 -16.16 1.88
CA LEU A 23 -8.43 -16.24 1.98
C LEU A 23 -8.93 -15.77 3.35
N SER A 24 -8.33 -16.23 4.44
CA SER A 24 -8.68 -15.77 5.80
C SER A 24 -8.43 -14.28 5.99
N ALA A 25 -7.30 -13.74 5.50
CA ALA A 25 -7.03 -12.30 5.56
C ALA A 25 -8.06 -11.48 4.77
N LEU A 26 -8.43 -11.93 3.56
CA LEU A 26 -9.44 -11.28 2.73
C LEU A 26 -10.83 -11.30 3.39
N THR A 27 -11.23 -12.41 4.00
CA THR A 27 -12.50 -12.48 4.74
C THR A 27 -12.52 -11.48 5.90
N ILE A 28 -11.45 -11.44 6.70
CA ILE A 28 -11.34 -10.48 7.82
C ILE A 28 -11.33 -9.03 7.30
N MET A 29 -10.67 -8.78 6.16
CA MET A 29 -10.67 -7.46 5.54
C MET A 29 -12.05 -7.08 5.02
N LEU A 30 -12.76 -8.01 4.37
CA LEU A 30 -14.09 -7.78 3.82
C LEU A 30 -15.09 -7.41 4.93
N LEU A 31 -15.05 -8.12 6.06
CA LEU A 31 -15.94 -7.89 7.20
C LEU A 31 -15.72 -6.52 7.86
N VAL A 32 -14.47 -6.09 7.99
CA VAL A 32 -14.16 -4.87 8.75
C VAL A 32 -14.06 -3.64 7.85
N ARG A 33 -13.49 -3.76 6.64
CA ARG A 33 -13.30 -2.66 5.66
C ARG A 33 -13.27 -3.21 4.21
N PRO A 34 -14.42 -3.38 3.56
CA PRO A 34 -14.52 -4.05 2.26
C PRO A 34 -13.72 -3.38 1.13
N HIS A 35 -13.63 -2.04 1.14
CA HIS A 35 -12.82 -1.30 0.15
C HIS A 35 -11.33 -1.66 0.20
N MET A 36 -10.75 -1.92 1.39
CA MET A 36 -9.34 -2.29 1.51
C MET A 36 -9.06 -3.68 0.93
N ALA A 37 -10.01 -4.62 1.08
CA ALA A 37 -9.93 -5.94 0.49
C ALA A 37 -9.97 -5.87 -1.05
N LEU A 38 -10.85 -5.03 -1.59
CA LEU A 38 -10.99 -4.82 -3.03
C LEU A 38 -9.70 -4.25 -3.64
N MET A 39 -9.12 -3.23 -3.00
CA MET A 39 -7.84 -2.66 -3.44
C MET A 39 -6.71 -3.70 -3.41
N PHE A 40 -6.72 -4.63 -2.45
CA PHE A 40 -5.75 -5.71 -2.38
C PHE A 40 -5.91 -6.72 -3.52
N LEU A 41 -7.15 -7.09 -3.88
CA LEU A 41 -7.43 -7.97 -5.01
C LEU A 41 -6.94 -7.37 -6.33
N ILE A 42 -7.22 -6.08 -6.56
CA ILE A 42 -6.72 -5.36 -7.75
C ILE A 42 -5.19 -5.37 -7.76
N ALA A 43 -4.57 -5.09 -6.61
CA ALA A 43 -3.11 -5.10 -6.48
C ALA A 43 -2.48 -6.48 -6.69
N LEU A 44 -3.16 -7.57 -6.33
CA LEU A 44 -2.72 -8.93 -6.60
C LEU A 44 -2.66 -9.20 -8.10
N GLY A 45 -3.68 -8.78 -8.86
CA GLY A 45 -3.66 -8.84 -10.32
C GLY A 45 -2.53 -8.01 -10.92
N VAL A 46 -2.46 -6.72 -10.57
CA VAL A 46 -1.45 -5.79 -11.12
C VAL A 46 -0.02 -6.19 -10.76
N GLY A 47 0.26 -6.54 -9.50
CA GLY A 47 1.59 -6.97 -9.06
C GLY A 47 2.09 -8.22 -9.76
N ASN A 48 1.22 -9.21 -9.97
CA ASN A 48 1.57 -10.41 -10.73
C ASN A 48 1.86 -10.10 -12.20
N ILE A 49 1.14 -9.14 -12.80
CA ILE A 49 1.41 -8.70 -14.17
C ILE A 49 2.81 -8.08 -14.30
N LEU A 50 3.19 -7.22 -13.34
CA LEU A 50 4.45 -6.49 -13.34
C LEU A 50 5.68 -7.39 -13.13
N THR A 51 5.52 -8.55 -12.50
CA THR A 51 6.68 -9.36 -12.09
C THR A 51 7.27 -10.20 -13.23
N GLY A 52 6.54 -10.54 -14.28
CA GLY A 52 7.05 -11.25 -15.47
C GLY A 52 7.66 -12.66 -15.24
N ARG A 53 7.82 -13.12 -13.99
CA ARG A 53 8.49 -14.37 -13.61
C ARG A 53 7.56 -15.58 -13.45
N MET A 54 6.26 -15.40 -13.57
CA MET A 54 5.28 -16.48 -13.53
C MET A 54 4.96 -16.98 -14.94
N SER A 55 4.58 -18.25 -15.07
CA SER A 55 4.08 -18.78 -16.34
C SER A 55 2.86 -17.98 -16.79
N LEU A 56 2.73 -17.76 -18.10
CA LEU A 56 1.67 -16.94 -18.70
C LEU A 56 0.26 -17.40 -18.22
N ILE A 57 0.08 -18.72 -18.09
CA ILE A 57 -1.16 -19.36 -17.63
C ILE A 57 -1.48 -18.99 -16.18
N ALA A 58 -0.50 -19.07 -15.27
CA ALA A 58 -0.73 -18.71 -13.87
C ALA A 58 -1.01 -17.21 -13.74
N LYS A 59 -0.29 -16.36 -14.49
CA LYS A 59 -0.53 -14.91 -14.52
C LYS A 59 -1.95 -14.57 -14.99
N ILE A 60 -2.42 -15.20 -16.07
CA ILE A 60 -3.78 -15.03 -16.58
C ILE A 60 -4.80 -15.53 -15.56
N GLY A 61 -4.60 -16.73 -14.99
CA GLY A 61 -5.51 -17.31 -13.99
C GLY A 61 -5.69 -16.44 -12.74
N PHE A 62 -4.60 -15.99 -12.12
CA PHE A 62 -4.67 -15.13 -10.93
C PHE A 62 -5.28 -13.76 -11.23
N THR A 63 -4.95 -13.17 -12.38
CA THR A 63 -5.51 -11.87 -12.79
C THR A 63 -7.01 -12.00 -13.07
N PHE A 64 -7.40 -13.00 -13.84
CA PHE A 64 -8.79 -13.28 -14.17
C PHE A 64 -9.62 -13.55 -12.91
N LEU A 65 -9.12 -14.39 -12.01
CA LEU A 65 -9.77 -14.65 -10.72
C LEU A 65 -9.94 -13.37 -9.90
N SER A 66 -8.92 -12.52 -9.86
CA SER A 66 -8.98 -11.24 -9.13
C SER A 66 -10.03 -10.30 -9.73
N VAL A 67 -10.09 -10.19 -11.06
CA VAL A 67 -11.09 -9.37 -11.77
C VAL A 67 -12.49 -9.91 -11.54
N LEU A 68 -12.70 -11.24 -11.61
CA LEU A 68 -14.00 -11.86 -11.32
C LEU A 68 -14.46 -11.59 -9.89
N LEU A 69 -13.57 -11.73 -8.90
CA LEU A 69 -13.86 -11.43 -7.50
C LEU A 69 -14.26 -9.95 -7.32
N VAL A 70 -13.52 -9.03 -7.95
CA VAL A 70 -13.83 -7.59 -7.91
C VAL A 70 -15.18 -7.31 -8.56
N ALA A 71 -15.44 -7.88 -9.74
CA ALA A 71 -16.69 -7.68 -10.48
C ALA A 71 -17.91 -8.26 -9.77
N PHE A 72 -17.74 -9.32 -8.98
CA PHE A 72 -18.81 -9.90 -8.17
C PHE A 72 -19.03 -9.15 -6.85
N LEU A 73 -17.94 -8.80 -6.15
CA LEU A 73 -18.02 -8.15 -4.84
C LEU A 73 -18.44 -6.69 -4.93
N LEU A 74 -18.02 -5.96 -5.96
CA LEU A 74 -18.30 -4.53 -6.05
C LEU A 74 -19.82 -4.24 -6.12
N PRO A 75 -20.61 -4.84 -7.03
CA PRO A 75 -22.06 -4.62 -7.08
C PRO A 75 -22.75 -5.11 -5.80
N ALA A 76 -22.36 -6.26 -5.26
CA ALA A 76 -22.94 -6.79 -4.01
C ALA A 76 -22.74 -5.84 -2.83
N LEU A 77 -21.59 -5.16 -2.76
CA LEU A 77 -21.33 -4.15 -1.74
C LEU A 77 -22.13 -2.87 -2.02
N MET A 78 -22.29 -2.46 -3.28
CA MET A 78 -23.06 -1.27 -3.64
C MET A 78 -24.56 -1.44 -3.35
N ASP A 79 -25.12 -2.61 -3.65
CA ASP A 79 -26.51 -2.96 -3.33
C ASP A 79 -26.71 -3.07 -1.81
N LEU A 80 -25.79 -3.72 -1.09
CA LEU A 80 -25.86 -3.85 0.38
C LEU A 80 -25.84 -2.49 1.09
N PHE A 81 -25.12 -1.52 0.53
CA PHE A 81 -24.95 -0.20 1.13
C PHE A 81 -25.78 0.90 0.45
N ASN A 82 -26.59 0.54 -0.55
CA ASN A 82 -27.45 1.43 -1.33
C ASN A 82 -26.70 2.66 -1.88
N ILE A 83 -25.45 2.44 -2.33
CA ILE A 83 -24.54 3.47 -2.85
C ILE A 83 -24.75 3.56 -4.36
N GLY A 84 -24.94 4.76 -4.89
CA GLY A 84 -25.01 4.99 -6.33
C GLY A 84 -23.71 4.62 -7.05
N SER A 85 -23.76 4.51 -8.38
CA SER A 85 -22.66 4.04 -9.22
C SER A 85 -21.44 4.97 -9.25
N ASP A 86 -21.55 6.18 -8.69
CA ASP A 86 -20.52 7.20 -8.79
C ASP A 86 -19.48 7.11 -7.66
N LEU A 87 -18.23 7.45 -8.01
CA LEU A 87 -17.11 7.51 -7.06
C LEU A 87 -17.37 8.48 -5.90
N ASN A 88 -18.19 9.50 -6.12
CA ASN A 88 -18.58 10.48 -5.11
C ASN A 88 -19.53 9.89 -4.06
N ASP A 89 -20.44 9.00 -4.47
CA ASP A 89 -21.37 8.33 -3.55
C ASP A 89 -20.61 7.36 -2.64
N ILE A 90 -19.60 6.67 -3.19
CA ILE A 90 -18.69 5.81 -2.42
C ILE A 90 -17.89 6.65 -1.41
N ALA A 91 -17.40 7.83 -1.82
CA ALA A 91 -16.69 8.74 -0.93
C ALA A 91 -17.57 9.24 0.22
N GLN A 92 -18.80 9.67 -0.09
CA GLN A 92 -19.78 10.17 0.86
C GLN A 92 -20.27 9.06 1.82
N TYR A 93 -20.37 7.82 1.36
CA TYR A 93 -20.65 6.67 2.22
C TYR A 93 -19.49 6.41 3.21
N ILE A 94 -18.24 6.44 2.74
CA ILE A 94 -17.06 6.25 3.60
C ILE A 94 -17.00 7.36 4.68
N GLU A 95 -17.33 8.59 4.30
CA GLU A 95 -17.39 9.76 5.17
C GLU A 95 -18.50 9.64 6.21
N SER A 96 -19.76 9.44 5.80
CA SER A 96 -20.91 9.38 6.72
C SER A 96 -20.74 8.31 7.80
N ARG A 97 -20.12 7.17 7.49
CA ARG A 97 -19.87 6.11 8.48
C ARG A 97 -18.71 6.42 9.45
N GLN A 98 -17.85 7.38 9.14
CA GLN A 98 -16.63 7.68 9.88
C GLN A 98 -16.67 9.06 10.58
N GLU A 99 -17.50 9.97 10.08
CA GLU A 99 -17.80 11.28 10.66
C GLU A 99 -18.71 11.15 11.89
N ILE A 100 -19.66 10.22 11.89
CA ILE A 100 -20.52 9.91 13.05
C ILE A 100 -19.68 9.51 14.29
N ILE A 101 -18.43 9.09 14.10
CA ILE A 101 -17.61 8.55 15.19
C ILE A 101 -16.85 9.66 15.95
N GLU A 102 -16.15 10.63 15.34
CA GLU A 102 -15.50 11.73 16.11
C GLU A 102 -15.08 12.95 15.24
N GLY A 103 -15.39 14.16 15.74
CA GLY A 103 -14.54 15.37 15.79
C GLY A 103 -13.96 15.94 14.49
N GLY A 104 -14.59 17.01 13.99
CA GLY A 104 -14.16 17.79 12.82
C GLY A 104 -12.73 18.31 12.89
N SER A 105 -11.83 17.71 12.09
CA SER A 105 -10.60 18.35 11.68
C SER A 105 -10.94 19.39 10.61
N SER A 106 -10.54 20.65 10.81
CA SER A 106 -10.85 21.81 9.98
C SER A 106 -10.08 21.87 8.65
N ILE A 107 -9.21 20.90 8.36
CA ILE A 107 -8.42 20.88 7.12
C ILE A 107 -9.08 19.93 6.12
N ILE A 108 -9.62 20.55 5.07
CA ILE A 108 -10.27 19.91 3.94
C ILE A 108 -9.22 19.62 2.85
N LEU A 109 -9.03 18.35 2.47
CA LEU A 109 -8.07 17.90 1.46
C LEU A 109 -8.60 18.04 0.02
N SER A 110 -9.91 18.07 -0.16
CA SER A 110 -10.54 18.13 -1.48
C SER A 110 -10.28 19.44 -2.22
N GLU A 111 -10.03 20.54 -1.49
CA GLU A 111 -9.70 21.84 -2.07
C GLU A 111 -8.26 21.91 -2.59
N MET A 112 -7.42 20.92 -2.29
CA MET A 112 -6.01 20.90 -2.71
C MET A 112 -5.83 20.36 -4.13
N VAL A 113 -4.83 20.89 -4.84
CA VAL A 113 -4.37 20.38 -6.14
C VAL A 113 -3.94 18.92 -5.98
N TRP A 114 -4.25 18.09 -6.98
CA TRP A 114 -4.13 16.63 -6.92
C TRP A 114 -2.79 16.08 -6.36
N PRO A 115 -1.58 16.55 -6.76
CA PRO A 115 -0.32 16.07 -6.17
C PRO A 115 -0.16 16.47 -4.70
N ALA A 116 -0.59 17.68 -4.35
CA ALA A 116 -0.55 18.18 -2.97
C ALA A 116 -1.51 17.39 -2.08
N ARG A 117 -2.66 16.96 -2.62
CA ARG A 117 -3.63 16.11 -1.91
C ARG A 117 -3.05 14.73 -1.57
N LEU A 118 -2.39 14.07 -2.53
CA LEU A 118 -1.75 12.77 -2.30
C LEU A 118 -0.63 12.86 -1.24
N PHE A 119 0.15 13.94 -1.28
CA PHE A 119 1.16 14.21 -0.26
C PHE A 119 0.52 14.48 1.11
N ALA A 120 -0.52 15.31 1.15
CA ALA A 120 -1.25 15.66 2.37
C ALA A 120 -1.85 14.42 3.04
N PHE A 121 -2.37 13.48 2.25
CA PHE A 121 -2.94 12.23 2.77
C PHE A 121 -1.95 11.42 3.63
N LEU A 122 -0.69 11.32 3.20
CA LEU A 122 0.29 10.47 3.89
C LEU A 122 1.13 11.22 4.94
N PHE A 123 1.36 12.52 4.73
CA PHE A 123 2.42 13.25 5.42
C PHE A 123 1.96 14.49 6.20
N ARG A 124 0.69 14.90 6.10
CA ARG A 124 0.16 16.01 6.90
C ARG A 124 -0.64 15.49 8.10
N PRO A 125 -0.69 16.20 9.25
CA PRO A 125 -0.04 17.50 9.51
C PRO A 125 1.49 17.38 9.62
N LEU A 126 2.20 18.43 9.27
CA LEU A 126 3.64 18.58 9.54
C LEU A 126 3.85 19.23 10.91
N ILE A 127 5.06 19.11 11.49
CA ILE A 127 5.39 19.68 12.82
C ILE A 127 5.04 21.18 12.90
N PHE A 128 5.24 21.92 11.80
CA PHE A 128 5.04 23.36 11.75
C PHE A 128 3.57 23.78 11.52
N GLU A 129 2.66 22.83 11.29
CA GLU A 129 1.24 23.11 11.00
C GLU A 129 0.34 22.96 12.23
N GLY A 130 0.85 22.41 13.33
CA GLY A 130 0.06 22.09 14.51
C GLY A 130 0.00 23.23 15.53
N GLY A 131 -1.18 23.84 15.72
CA GLY A 131 -1.44 24.78 16.82
C GLY A 131 -1.73 24.11 18.18
N ASN A 132 -1.98 22.79 18.19
CA ASN A 132 -2.34 22.02 19.38
C ASN A 132 -1.35 20.87 19.66
N ALA A 133 -1.19 20.48 20.92
CA ALA A 133 -0.25 19.42 21.35
C ALA A 133 -0.45 18.08 20.60
N ILE A 134 -1.70 17.69 20.32
CA ILE A 134 -2.03 16.47 19.56
C ILE A 134 -1.57 16.58 18.10
N ALA A 135 -1.74 17.75 17.47
CA ALA A 135 -1.30 18.00 16.10
C ALA A 135 0.23 18.02 16.00
N LEU A 136 0.93 18.50 17.03
CA LEU A 136 2.39 18.46 17.11
C LEU A 136 2.93 17.02 17.18
N VAL A 137 2.33 16.16 18.01
CA VAL A 137 2.71 14.74 18.10
C VAL A 137 2.49 14.03 16.77
N ALA A 138 1.32 14.23 16.13
CA ALA A 138 1.04 13.71 14.80
C ALA A 138 2.02 14.26 13.74
N GLY A 139 2.40 15.53 13.87
CA GLY A 139 3.41 16.18 13.02
C GLY A 139 4.79 15.55 13.12
N ILE A 140 5.24 15.22 14.33
CA ILE A 140 6.52 14.55 14.57
C ILE A 140 6.52 13.17 13.91
N GLU A 141 5.48 12.38 14.14
CA GLU A 141 5.33 11.05 13.55
C GLU A 141 5.39 11.11 12.01
N ASN A 142 4.62 12.02 11.40
CA ASN A 142 4.61 12.20 9.96
C ASN A 142 5.97 12.65 9.41
N THR A 143 6.68 13.52 10.13
CA THR A 143 8.01 13.98 9.71
C THR A 143 9.03 12.85 9.75
N ILE A 144 8.95 11.97 10.76
CA ILE A 144 9.75 10.75 10.81
C ILE A 144 9.45 9.86 9.61
N LEU A 145 8.16 9.68 9.26
CA LEU A 145 7.75 8.87 8.11
C LEU A 145 8.26 9.44 6.78
N VAL A 146 8.13 10.76 6.56
CA VAL A 146 8.69 11.46 5.38
C VAL A 146 10.19 11.22 5.29
N THR A 147 10.90 11.47 6.39
CA THR A 147 12.36 11.35 6.44
C THR A 147 12.80 9.92 6.16
N PHE A 148 12.15 8.94 6.78
CA PHE A 148 12.43 7.52 6.57
C PHE A 148 12.17 7.11 5.12
N MET A 149 11.06 7.53 4.53
CA MET A 149 10.73 7.23 3.14
C MET A 149 11.73 7.86 2.16
N LEU A 150 12.11 9.13 2.37
CA LEU A 150 13.11 9.81 1.55
C LEU A 150 14.49 9.13 1.64
N LEU A 151 14.95 8.79 2.84
CA LEU A 151 16.24 8.11 3.04
C LEU A 151 16.30 6.76 2.31
N ILE A 152 15.21 5.99 2.34
CA ILE A 152 15.15 4.71 1.63
C ILE A 152 15.07 4.94 0.12
N LEU A 153 14.25 5.88 -0.35
CA LEU A 153 14.12 6.16 -1.79
C LEU A 153 15.45 6.62 -2.39
N LEU A 154 16.21 7.45 -1.68
CA LEU A 154 17.56 7.87 -2.08
C LEU A 154 18.56 6.70 -2.10
N LYS A 155 18.46 5.75 -1.16
CA LYS A 155 19.29 4.54 -1.12
C LYS A 155 18.88 3.48 -2.16
N ALA A 156 17.61 3.42 -2.55
CA ALA A 156 17.05 2.40 -3.43
C ALA A 156 17.40 2.60 -4.93
N ARG A 157 18.39 3.45 -5.25
CA ARG A 157 18.56 3.99 -6.60
C ARG A 157 18.92 2.97 -7.69
N LYS A 158 19.38 1.75 -7.38
CA LYS A 158 19.62 0.67 -8.37
C LYS A 158 19.58 -0.71 -7.69
N GLY A 159 18.69 -1.59 -8.17
CA GLY A 159 18.73 -3.02 -7.85
C GLY A 159 17.36 -3.67 -7.70
N PHE A 160 16.70 -3.97 -8.82
CA PHE A 160 15.36 -4.60 -8.82
C PHE A 160 15.26 -5.90 -9.62
N ARG A 161 16.34 -6.36 -10.24
CA ARG A 161 16.23 -7.36 -11.30
C ARG A 161 16.50 -8.80 -10.88
N HIS A 162 17.01 -9.07 -9.67
CA HIS A 162 17.49 -10.41 -9.29
C HIS A 162 17.00 -10.97 -7.94
N ASP A 163 15.92 -10.43 -7.38
CA ASP A 163 15.42 -10.88 -6.07
C ASP A 163 14.40 -12.03 -6.20
N PRO A 164 14.58 -13.20 -5.56
CA PRO A 164 13.65 -14.34 -5.68
C PRO A 164 12.22 -14.02 -5.17
N ASP A 165 12.07 -13.09 -4.22
CA ASP A 165 10.78 -12.71 -3.64
C ASP A 165 10.07 -11.59 -4.45
N LEU A 166 10.53 -11.33 -5.68
CA LEU A 166 10.02 -10.26 -6.53
C LEU A 166 8.49 -10.29 -6.71
N PRO A 167 7.81 -11.43 -6.93
CA PRO A 167 6.35 -11.46 -7.13
C PRO A 167 5.57 -10.88 -5.96
N GLY A 168 5.89 -11.32 -4.74
CA GLY A 168 5.23 -10.81 -3.54
C GLY A 168 5.53 -9.34 -3.28
N LYS A 169 6.79 -8.93 -3.50
CA LYS A 169 7.19 -7.51 -3.35
C LYS A 169 6.44 -6.61 -4.33
N MET A 170 6.22 -7.06 -5.56
CA MET A 170 5.43 -6.33 -6.57
C MET A 170 3.95 -6.24 -6.19
N VAL A 171 3.35 -7.30 -5.64
CA VAL A 171 1.96 -7.24 -5.14
C VAL A 171 1.83 -6.23 -3.99
N LEU A 172 2.76 -6.25 -3.02
CA LEU A 172 2.76 -5.28 -1.92
C LEU A 172 2.98 -3.84 -2.41
N LEU A 173 3.88 -3.64 -3.39
CA LEU A 173 4.12 -2.34 -4.00
C LEU A 173 2.88 -1.83 -4.74
N SER A 174 2.26 -2.67 -5.57
CA SER A 174 1.01 -2.36 -6.25
C SER A 174 -0.08 -1.99 -5.26
N TYR A 175 -0.19 -2.72 -4.15
CA TYR A 175 -1.18 -2.43 -3.11
C TYR A 175 -0.93 -1.08 -2.44
N ALA A 176 0.31 -0.79 -2.08
CA ALA A 176 0.69 0.50 -1.49
C ALA A 176 0.38 1.66 -2.44
N VAL A 177 0.72 1.53 -3.73
CA VAL A 177 0.50 2.59 -4.74
C VAL A 177 -0.99 2.77 -5.05
N ILE A 178 -1.72 1.69 -5.31
CA ILE A 178 -3.15 1.74 -5.62
C ILE A 178 -3.94 2.30 -4.43
N SER A 179 -3.64 1.82 -3.22
CA SER A 179 -4.35 2.29 -2.02
C SER A 179 -4.02 3.75 -1.71
N TRP A 180 -2.75 4.17 -1.88
CA TRP A 180 -2.37 5.57 -1.71
C TRP A 180 -3.06 6.48 -2.72
N TRP A 181 -3.13 6.06 -3.99
CA TRP A 181 -3.80 6.81 -5.04
C TRP A 181 -5.31 6.90 -4.81
N LEU A 182 -6.00 5.78 -4.59
CA LEU A 182 -7.46 5.76 -4.40
C LEU A 182 -7.86 6.51 -3.13
N LEU A 183 -7.27 6.19 -1.98
CA LEU A 183 -7.61 6.84 -0.72
C LEU A 183 -7.27 8.32 -0.77
N GLY A 184 -6.13 8.71 -1.33
CA GLY A 184 -5.77 10.12 -1.47
C GLY A 184 -6.75 10.92 -2.34
N ASN A 185 -7.51 10.28 -3.24
CA ASN A 185 -8.55 10.96 -4.03
C ASN A 185 -9.92 10.96 -3.36
N VAL A 186 -10.23 9.92 -2.58
CA VAL A 186 -11.54 9.73 -1.93
C VAL A 186 -11.61 10.43 -0.57
N THR A 187 -10.48 10.62 0.11
CA THR A 187 -10.46 11.20 1.46
C THR A 187 -10.56 12.72 1.43
N TYR A 188 -11.64 13.25 1.99
CA TYR A 188 -11.93 14.69 2.06
C TYR A 188 -11.32 15.38 3.30
N ASN A 189 -11.17 14.68 4.43
CA ASN A 189 -10.77 15.28 5.72
C ASN A 189 -9.38 14.80 6.19
N LEU A 190 -8.56 15.70 6.75
CA LEU A 190 -7.22 15.37 7.24
C LEU A 190 -7.25 14.42 8.45
N GLY A 191 -8.20 14.60 9.37
CA GLY A 191 -8.40 13.69 10.50
C GLY A 191 -8.84 12.29 10.06
N LEU A 192 -9.50 12.19 8.90
CA LEU A 192 -9.81 10.90 8.30
C LEU A 192 -8.57 10.28 7.63
N ALA A 193 -7.81 11.07 6.89
CA ALA A 193 -6.56 10.64 6.28
C ALA A 193 -5.55 10.12 7.33
N ALA A 194 -5.41 10.83 8.45
CA ALA A 194 -4.53 10.47 9.56
C ALA A 194 -4.86 9.10 10.19
N ARG A 195 -6.09 8.62 10.06
CA ARG A 195 -6.52 7.29 10.54
C ARG A 195 -6.40 6.23 9.45
N GLN A 196 -6.82 6.55 8.22
CA GLN A 196 -6.76 5.64 7.09
C GLN A 196 -5.32 5.30 6.66
N LYS A 197 -4.37 6.25 6.82
CA LYS A 197 -2.95 6.03 6.49
C LYS A 197 -2.37 4.80 7.19
N TRP A 198 -2.78 4.52 8.43
CA TRP A 198 -2.27 3.40 9.23
C TRP A 198 -2.57 2.02 8.65
N MET A 199 -3.51 1.93 7.72
CA MET A 199 -3.85 0.67 7.04
C MET A 199 -2.91 0.39 5.87
N VAL A 200 -2.36 1.43 5.25
CA VAL A 200 -1.45 1.34 4.09
C VAL A 200 0.02 1.39 4.54
N LEU A 201 0.29 2.12 5.63
CA LEU A 201 1.65 2.39 6.12
C LEU A 201 2.51 1.13 6.36
N PRO A 202 2.00 0.04 6.99
CA PRO A 202 2.81 -1.17 7.20
C PRO A 202 3.32 -1.77 5.88
N PHE A 203 2.51 -1.73 4.83
CA PHE A 203 2.88 -2.23 3.51
C PHE A 203 3.94 -1.35 2.85
N VAL A 204 3.77 -0.02 2.94
CA VAL A 204 4.77 0.96 2.46
C VAL A 204 6.12 0.71 3.14
N VAL A 205 6.13 0.60 4.47
CA VAL A 205 7.36 0.37 5.24
C VAL A 205 8.02 -0.96 4.87
N VAL A 206 7.26 -2.05 4.76
CA VAL A 206 7.83 -3.36 4.40
C VAL A 206 8.39 -3.36 2.98
N VAL A 207 7.69 -2.75 2.02
CA VAL A 207 8.19 -2.61 0.64
C VAL A 207 9.48 -1.81 0.62
N LEU A 208 9.54 -0.68 1.33
CA LEU A 208 10.73 0.15 1.44
C LEU A 208 11.92 -0.62 2.07
N ILE A 209 11.68 -1.36 3.16
CA ILE A 209 12.71 -2.20 3.78
C ILE A 209 13.16 -3.30 2.80
N ALA A 210 12.23 -3.96 2.12
CA ALA A 210 12.53 -4.99 1.12
C ALA A 210 13.41 -4.44 -0.01
N MET A 211 13.12 -3.22 -0.49
CA MET A 211 13.95 -2.51 -1.47
C MET A 211 15.37 -2.27 -0.93
N SER A 212 15.50 -1.85 0.33
CA SER A 212 16.81 -1.57 0.94
C SER A 212 17.69 -2.82 1.12
N ARG A 213 17.09 -3.98 1.43
CA ARG A 213 17.81 -5.25 1.61
C ARG A 213 18.32 -5.81 0.30
N SER A 214 17.52 -5.72 -0.76
CA SER A 214 17.94 -6.16 -2.11
C SER A 214 19.22 -5.43 -2.56
N TYR A 215 19.30 -4.12 -2.28
CA TYR A 215 20.49 -3.31 -2.54
C TYR A 215 21.74 -3.75 -1.76
N ALA A 216 21.60 -4.10 -0.47
CA ALA A 216 22.73 -4.53 0.36
C ALA A 216 23.37 -5.83 -0.15
N HIS A 217 22.55 -6.79 -0.60
CA HIS A 217 23.04 -8.03 -1.17
C HIS A 217 23.76 -7.82 -2.50
N GLU A 218 23.20 -7.01 -3.41
CA GLU A 218 23.79 -6.74 -4.73
C GLU A 218 25.14 -6.01 -4.62
N ARG A 219 25.27 -5.05 -3.69
CA ARG A 219 26.53 -4.35 -3.43
C ARG A 219 27.63 -5.27 -2.88
N THR A 220 27.26 -6.21 -2.02
CA THR A 220 28.21 -7.19 -1.46
C THR A 220 28.68 -8.17 -2.53
N ALA A 221 27.75 -8.65 -3.36
CA ALA A 221 28.05 -9.53 -4.50
C ALA A 221 28.93 -8.84 -5.56
N LEU A 222 28.64 -7.57 -5.91
CA LEU A 222 29.46 -6.80 -6.85
C LEU A 222 30.89 -6.59 -6.32
N ARG A 223 31.04 -6.27 -5.03
CA ARG A 223 32.36 -6.13 -4.39
C ARG A 223 33.13 -7.45 -4.38
N ALA A 224 32.46 -8.58 -4.15
CA ALA A 224 33.09 -9.90 -4.25
C ALA A 224 33.56 -10.19 -5.68
N ARG A 225 32.73 -9.90 -6.70
CA ARG A 225 33.10 -10.06 -8.12
C ARG A 225 34.29 -9.18 -8.52
N LEU A 226 34.33 -7.92 -8.09
CA LEU A 226 35.45 -7.01 -8.36
C LEU A 226 36.75 -7.48 -7.69
N ARG A 227 36.68 -8.09 -6.49
CA ARG A 227 37.84 -8.68 -5.81
C ARG A 227 38.36 -9.93 -6.53
N LEU A 228 37.46 -10.77 -7.05
CA LEU A 228 37.84 -11.96 -7.82
C LEU A 228 38.46 -11.56 -9.17
N HIS A 229 37.90 -10.56 -9.85
CA HIS A 229 38.44 -10.07 -11.11
C HIS A 229 39.85 -9.48 -10.95
N LYS A 230 40.11 -8.72 -9.87
CA LYS A 230 41.46 -8.24 -9.55
C LYS A 230 42.47 -9.37 -9.32
N ARG A 231 42.05 -10.46 -8.67
CA ARG A 231 42.92 -11.63 -8.41
C ARG A 231 43.21 -12.50 -9.64
N THR A 232 42.42 -12.39 -10.70
CA THR A 232 42.63 -13.15 -11.96
C THR A 232 43.45 -12.38 -13.00
N VAL A 233 43.70 -11.10 -12.76
CA VAL A 233 44.43 -10.20 -13.68
C VAL A 233 45.86 -9.89 -13.17
N GLU A 234 46.14 -10.19 -11.90
CA GLU A 234 47.49 -10.30 -11.32
C GLU A 234 48.01 -11.73 -11.47
#